data_AF-A0A536YG38-F1
#
_entry.id   AF-A0A536YG38-F1
#
_cell.length_a   1.000
_cell.length_b   1.000
_cell.length_c   1.000
_cell.angle_alpha   90.00
_cell.angle_beta   90.00
_cell.angle_gamma   90.00
#
_symmetry.space_group_name_H-M   'P 1'
#
loop_
_entity.id
_entity.type
_entity.pdbx_description
1 polymer ?
#
loop_
_entity_poly.entity_id
_entity_poly.type
_entity_poly.pdbx_seq_one_letter_code
_entity_poly.pdbx_strand_id
1 'polypeptide(L)'
;GTHHHFCMELLKLQAGLDIVHVPYKGSAPAENDLIAGVIPTMFLPVHVALPKIKAGQIKVLGESLKERHPLFPDIPSLHEQGVTGYDVDLWIGVWAP
;
A
#
# COMPACT_ATOMS: atom_id res chain seq x y z
N GLY A 1 10.34 -3.32 9.21
CA GLY A 1 10.93 -2.08 8.67
C GLY A 1 11.16 -2.12 7.17
N THR A 2 10.28 -2.77 6.40
CA THR A 2 10.25 -2.63 4.94
C THR A 2 9.59 -1.30 4.56
N HIS A 3 9.68 -0.90 3.29
CA HIS A 3 8.94 0.25 2.76
C HIS A 3 7.44 0.19 3.13
N HIS A 4 6.76 -0.93 2.86
CA HIS A 4 5.34 -1.13 3.19
C HIS A 4 5.01 -0.95 4.68
N HIS A 5 5.90 -1.39 5.57
CA HIS A 5 5.73 -1.19 7.00
C HIS A 5 5.75 0.30 7.36
N PHE A 6 6.71 1.06 6.81
CA PHE A 6 6.78 2.50 7.06
C PHE A 6 5.60 3.27 6.46
N CYS A 7 5.09 2.86 5.29
CA CYS A 7 3.84 3.42 4.75
C CYS A 7 2.68 3.27 5.73
N MET A 8 2.47 2.06 6.25
CA MET A 8 1.38 1.81 7.19
C MET A 8 1.57 2.56 8.52
N GLU A 9 2.79 2.62 9.05
CA GLU A 9 3.05 3.36 10.28
C GLU A 9 2.87 4.87 10.09
N LEU A 10 3.29 5.45 8.96
CA LEU A 10 3.03 6.85 8.66
C LEU A 10 1.53 7.11 8.52
N LEU A 11 0.80 6.22 7.86
CA LEU A 11 -0.66 6.32 7.71
C LEU A 11 -1.34 6.30 9.08
N LYS A 12 -0.96 5.36 9.95
CA LYS A 12 -1.47 5.27 11.32
C LYS A 12 -1.25 6.57 12.08
N LEU A 13 -0.04 7.13 12.00
CA LEU A 13 0.31 8.37 12.68
C LEU A 13 -0.50 9.58 12.15
N GLN A 14 -0.63 9.72 10.84
CA GLN A 14 -1.31 10.87 10.23
C GLN A 14 -2.84 10.79 10.32
N ALA A 15 -3.41 9.59 10.18
CA ALA A 15 -4.85 9.37 10.22
C ALA A 15 -5.37 9.05 11.63
N GLY A 16 -4.50 8.98 12.64
CA GLY A 16 -4.89 8.66 14.02
C GLY A 16 -5.46 7.25 14.18
N LEU A 17 -4.97 6.29 13.39
CA LEU A 17 -5.48 4.92 13.38
C LEU A 17 -4.72 4.03 14.37
N ASP A 18 -5.47 3.18 15.06
CA ASP A 18 -4.91 2.11 15.87
C ASP A 18 -4.97 0.77 15.11
N ILE A 19 -3.87 0.43 14.44
CA ILE A 19 -3.74 -0.79 13.62
C ILE A 19 -2.52 -1.57 14.10
N VAL A 20 -2.70 -2.88 14.33
CA VAL A 20 -1.62 -3.78 14.74
C VAL A 20 -0.80 -4.21 13.51
N HIS A 21 0.52 -4.03 13.56
CA HIS A 21 1.42 -4.55 12.54
C HIS A 21 1.58 -6.07 12.69
N VAL A 22 1.27 -6.83 11.63
CA VAL A 22 1.54 -8.27 11.52
C VAL A 22 2.76 -8.48 10.61
N PRO A 23 3.92 -8.93 11.13
CA PRO A 23 5.12 -9.11 10.33
C PRO A 23 5.14 -10.45 9.59
N TYR A 24 5.61 -10.43 8.35
CA TYR A 24 5.76 -11.62 7.50
C TYR A 24 7.19 -11.77 6.99
N LYS A 25 7.60 -13.01 6.69
CA LYS A 25 8.88 -13.34 6.05
C LYS A 25 8.84 -13.12 4.53
N GLY A 26 8.50 -11.90 4.11
CA GLY A 26 8.35 -11.50 2.69
C GLY A 26 6.90 -11.16 2.29
N SER A 27 6.71 -10.67 1.06
CA SER A 27 5.40 -10.18 0.56
C SER A 27 4.43 -11.31 0.22
N ALA A 28 4.91 -12.39 -0.40
CA ALA A 28 4.06 -13.50 -0.85
C ALA A 28 3.17 -14.12 0.24
N PRO A 29 3.68 -14.46 1.45
CA PRO A 29 2.79 -15.00 2.51
C PRO A 29 1.79 -13.96 3.02
N ALA A 30 2.15 -12.67 3.08
CA ALA A 30 1.22 -11.60 3.47
C ALA A 30 0.11 -11.40 2.43
N GLU A 31 0.44 -11.48 1.13
CA GLU A 31 -0.52 -11.38 0.04
C GLU A 31 -1.55 -12.52 0.05
N ASN A 32 -1.10 -13.75 0.32
CA ASN A 32 -2.00 -14.89 0.41
C ASN A 32 -2.98 -14.72 1.59
N ASP A 33 -2.48 -14.27 2.74
CA ASP A 33 -3.30 -14.01 3.92
C ASP A 33 -4.27 -12.84 3.72
N LEU A 34 -3.89 -11.82 2.94
CA LEU A 34 -4.81 -10.75 2.52
C LEU A 34 -5.96 -11.31 1.67
N ILE A 35 -5.63 -12.11 0.64
CA ILE A 35 -6.64 -12.70 -0.26
C ILE A 35 -7.54 -13.67 0.50
N ALA A 36 -6.98 -14.41 1.46
CA ALA A 36 -7.73 -15.32 2.34
C ALA A 36 -8.53 -14.59 3.43
N GLY A 37 -8.35 -13.27 3.61
CA GLY A 37 -9.04 -12.47 4.62
C GLY A 37 -8.50 -12.65 6.05
N VAL A 38 -7.32 -13.26 6.22
CA VAL A 38 -6.63 -13.41 7.51
C VAL A 38 -6.14 -12.05 8.01
N ILE A 39 -5.61 -11.22 7.12
CA ILE A 39 -5.31 -9.81 7.40
C ILE A 39 -6.25 -8.90 6.58
N PRO A 40 -6.74 -7.80 7.16
CA PRO A 40 -7.76 -6.98 6.50
C PRO A 40 -7.17 -6.02 5.46
N THR A 41 -5.92 -5.58 5.65
CA THR A 41 -5.30 -4.54 4.83
C THR A 41 -3.78 -4.72 4.75
N MET A 42 -3.19 -4.24 3.66
CA MET A 42 -1.74 -4.07 3.50
C MET A 42 -1.45 -3.02 2.42
N PHE A 43 -0.26 -2.44 2.43
CA PHE A 43 0.28 -1.73 1.27
C PHE A 43 0.91 -2.72 0.30
N LEU A 44 0.64 -2.55 -1.00
CA LEU A 44 1.21 -3.35 -2.08
C LEU A 44 1.82 -2.44 -3.14
N PRO A 45 2.92 -2.86 -3.81
CA PRO A 45 3.38 -2.19 -5.02
C PRO A 45 2.32 -2.31 -6.11
N VAL A 46 2.12 -1.24 -6.89
CA VAL A 46 1.07 -1.18 -7.93
C VAL A 46 1.16 -2.34 -8.92
N HIS A 47 2.38 -2.72 -9.34
CA HIS A 47 2.60 -3.82 -10.28
C HIS A 47 2.19 -5.20 -9.72
N VAL A 48 2.23 -5.38 -8.40
CA VAL A 48 1.77 -6.60 -7.72
C VAL A 48 0.25 -6.57 -7.50
N ALA A 49 -0.29 -5.41 -7.15
CA ALA A 49 -1.71 -5.25 -6.88
C ALA A 49 -2.56 -5.39 -8.16
N LEU A 50 -2.08 -4.87 -9.30
CA LEU A 50 -2.84 -4.79 -10.55
C LEU A 50 -3.49 -6.11 -11.01
N PRO A 51 -2.78 -7.24 -11.15
CA PRO A 51 -3.41 -8.49 -11.55
C PRO A 51 -4.46 -8.97 -10.54
N LYS A 52 -4.25 -8.75 -9.24
CA LYS A 52 -5.16 -9.16 -8.16
C LYS A 52 -6.44 -8.30 -8.15
N ILE A 53 -6.31 -7.01 -8.44
CA ILE A 53 -7.44 -6.07 -8.61
C ILE A 53 -8.28 -6.51 -9.81
N LYS A 54 -7.65 -6.77 -10.96
CA LYS A 54 -8.34 -7.24 -12.18
C LYS A 54 -9.04 -8.58 -11.98
N ALA A 55 -8.47 -9.45 -11.15
CA ALA A 55 -9.07 -10.72 -10.77
C ALA A 55 -10.17 -10.60 -9.69
N GLY A 56 -10.46 -9.40 -9.17
CA GLY A 56 -11.46 -9.18 -8.13
C GLY A 56 -11.10 -9.77 -6.76
N GLN A 57 -9.83 -10.10 -6.54
CA GLN A 57 -9.36 -10.77 -5.31
C GLN A 57 -9.15 -9.79 -4.16
N ILE A 58 -8.86 -8.52 -4.48
CA ILE A 58 -8.61 -7.47 -3.50
C ILE A 58 -9.30 -6.18 -3.93
N LYS A 59 -9.57 -5.31 -2.96
CA LYS A 59 -10.10 -3.96 -3.18
C LYS A 59 -9.04 -2.92 -2.84
N VAL A 60 -8.81 -1.96 -3.73
CA VAL A 60 -7.93 -0.83 -3.44
C VAL A 60 -8.67 0.20 -2.59
N LEU A 61 -8.02 0.64 -1.51
CA LEU A 61 -8.56 1.67 -0.61
C LEU A 61 -8.02 3.06 -0.97
N GLY A 62 -6.80 3.16 -1.49
CA GLY A 62 -6.22 4.41 -1.95
C GLY A 62 -4.79 4.24 -2.42
N GLU A 63 -4.31 5.25 -3.13
CA GLU A 63 -2.92 5.32 -3.59
C GLU A 63 -2.03 6.10 -2.59
N SER A 64 -0.77 5.69 -2.47
CA SER A 64 0.20 6.30 -1.55
C SER A 64 0.84 7.58 -2.09
N LEU A 65 0.89 7.77 -3.41
CA LEU A 65 1.28 9.01 -4.05
C LEU A 65 0.24 10.09 -3.80
N LYS A 66 0.69 11.34 -3.70
CA LYS A 66 -0.20 12.48 -3.50
C LYS A 66 -1.18 12.69 -4.66
N GLU A 67 -0.67 12.59 -5.87
CA GLU A 67 -1.42 12.70 -7.14
C GLU A 67 -1.80 11.31 -7.64
N ARG A 68 -2.93 11.20 -8.34
CA ARG A 68 -3.40 9.92 -8.89
C ARG A 68 -2.46 9.40 -9.97
N HIS A 69 -2.23 8.09 -9.99
CA HIS A 69 -1.46 7.46 -11.06
C HIS A 69 -2.14 7.64 -12.43
N PRO A 70 -1.41 8.06 -13.49
CA PRO A 70 -1.99 8.21 -14.83
C PRO A 70 -2.62 6.93 -15.40
N LEU A 71 -2.09 5.76 -14.99
CA LEU A 71 -2.62 4.45 -15.39
C LEU A 71 -3.88 4.02 -14.60
N PHE A 72 -4.16 4.66 -13.46
CA PHE A 72 -5.26 4.29 -12.55
C PHE A 72 -5.98 5.53 -12.02
N PRO A 73 -6.52 6.39 -12.90
CA PRO A 73 -7.12 7.67 -12.50
C PRO A 73 -8.37 7.51 -11.62
N ASP A 74 -8.97 6.33 -11.59
CA ASP A 74 -10.15 6.05 -10.77
C ASP A 74 -9.83 5.80 -9.29
N ILE A 75 -8.56 5.51 -8.97
CA ILE A 75 -8.13 5.26 -7.59
C ILE A 75 -7.80 6.61 -6.94
N PRO A 76 -8.51 7.01 -5.87
CA PRO A 76 -8.17 8.24 -5.16
C PRO A 76 -6.87 8.09 -4.37
N SER A 77 -6.12 9.17 -4.22
CA SER A 77 -4.97 9.18 -3.32
C SER A 77 -5.43 9.21 -1.86
N LEU A 78 -4.56 8.77 -0.95
CA LEU A 78 -4.81 8.95 0.49
C LEU A 78 -4.87 10.44 0.87
N HIS A 79 -4.16 11.29 0.13
CA HIS A 79 -4.24 12.75 0.27
C HIS A 79 -5.65 13.28 0.01
N GLU A 80 -6.28 12.88 -1.09
CA GLU A 80 -7.66 13.27 -1.44
C GLU A 80 -8.69 12.72 -0.44
N GLN A 81 -8.36 11.64 0.25
CA GLN A 81 -9.24 10.97 1.22
C GLN A 81 -9.08 11.51 2.65
N GLY A 82 -8.38 12.63 2.83
CA GLY A 82 -8.27 13.34 4.11
C GLY A 82 -6.96 13.09 4.85
N VAL A 83 -6.09 12.18 4.40
CA VAL A 83 -4.74 12.00 4.95
C VAL A 83 -3.81 13.06 4.35
N THR A 84 -4.02 14.31 4.77
CA THR A 84 -3.42 15.49 4.15
C THR A 84 -1.88 15.42 4.18
N GLY A 85 -1.23 15.55 3.02
CA GLY A 85 0.22 15.48 2.90
C GLY A 85 0.80 14.06 2.86
N TYR A 86 -0.04 13.03 2.81
CA TYR A 86 0.43 11.67 2.58
C TYR A 86 0.95 11.53 1.15
N ASP A 87 2.26 11.33 1.01
CA ASP A 87 2.96 11.18 -0.27
C ASP A 87 4.17 10.28 -0.08
N VAL A 88 4.02 9.00 -0.39
CA VAL A 88 5.07 8.00 -0.22
C VAL A 88 5.18 7.13 -1.47
N ASP A 89 6.36 7.17 -2.08
CA ASP A 89 6.68 6.40 -3.28
C ASP A 89 7.77 5.36 -3.03
N LEU A 90 7.69 4.25 -3.77
CA LEU A 90 8.73 3.23 -3.82
C LEU A 90 9.63 3.47 -5.03
N TRP A 91 10.80 4.03 -4.78
CA TRP A 91 11.85 4.13 -5.79
C TRP A 91 12.89 3.01 -5.61
N ILE A 92 13.47 2.56 -6.72
CA ILE A 92 14.54 1.57 -6.74
C ILE A 92 15.75 2.21 -7.40
N GLY A 93 16.85 2.27 -6.66
CA GLY A 93 18.15 2.74 -7.16
C GLY A 93 19.09 1.57 -7.42
N VAL A 94 20.05 1.80 -8.32
CA VAL A 94 21.21 0.93 -8.53
C VAL A 94 22.45 1.76 -8.23
N TRP A 95 23.35 1.22 -7.40
CA TRP A 95 24.63 1.84 -7.10
C TRP A 95 25.76 0.94 -7.57
N ALA A 96 26.80 1.56 -8.13
CA ALA A 96 28.05 0.93 -8.51
C ALA A 96 29.22 1.72 -7.88
N PRO A 97 30.42 1.12 -7.75
CA PRO A 97 31.61 1.83 -7.28
C PRO A 97 31.95 3.06 -8.11
#